data_AF-A0A0A2BFH8-F1
#
_entry.id   AF-A0A0A2BFH8-F1
#
_cell.length_a   1.000
_cell.length_b   1.000
_cell.length_c   1.000
_cell.angle_alpha   90.00
_cell.angle_beta   90.00
_cell.angle_gamma   90.00
#
_symmetry.space_group_name_H-M   'P 1'
#
loop_
_entity.id
_entity.type
_entity.pdbx_description
1 polymer ?
#
loop_
_entity_poly.entity_id
_entity_poly.type
_entity_poly.pdbx_seq_one_letter_code
_entity_poly.pdbx_strand_id
1 'polypeptide(L)' 'MVVNELEACHRAYPDHHVRMVGYDAYTQSQGTAFVVFEGR' A
#
# COMPACT_ATOMS: atom_id res chain seq x y z
N MET A 1 1.20 2.15 -13.25
CA MET A 1 0.42 3.01 -12.34
C MET A 1 0.42 2.41 -10.95
N VAL A 2 0.10 3.17 -9.89
CA VAL A 2 0.14 2.70 -8.49
C VAL A 2 -0.64 1.41 -8.27
N VAL A 3 -1.81 1.26 -8.91
CA VAL A 3 -2.61 0.03 -8.85
C VAL A 3 -1.84 -1.20 -9.37
N ASN A 4 -1.11 -1.06 -10.47
CA ASN A 4 -0.32 -2.17 -11.04
C ASN A 4 0.79 -2.61 -10.08
N GLU A 5 1.41 -1.69 -9.36
CA GLU A 5 2.45 -2.00 -8.36
C GLU A 5 1.85 -2.72 -7.15
N LEU A 6 0.66 -2.29 -6.69
CA LEU A 6 -0.06 -2.98 -5.61
C LEU A 6 -0.35 -4.43 -6.00
N GLU A 7 -0.83 -4.67 -7.23
CA GLU A 7 -1.05 -6.03 -7.73
C GLU A 7 0.25 -6.82 -7.88
N ALA A 8 1.33 -6.21 -8.38
CA ALA A 8 2.63 -6.88 -8.50
C ALA A 8 3.17 -7.28 -7.11
N CYS A 9 3.06 -6.40 -6.13
CA CYS A 9 3.47 -6.64 -4.75
C CYS A 9 2.65 -7.77 -4.12
N HIS A 10 1.32 -7.77 -4.27
CA HIS A 10 0.48 -8.85 -3.76
C HIS A 10 0.78 -10.19 -4.43
N ARG A 11 1.05 -10.21 -5.75
CA ARG A 11 1.46 -11.45 -6.43
C ARG A 11 2.82 -11.98 -5.95
N ALA A 12 3.77 -11.10 -5.65
CA ALA A 12 5.07 -11.49 -5.11
C ALA A 12 4.98 -11.98 -3.65
N TYR A 13 3.99 -11.48 -2.90
CA TYR A 13 3.78 -11.78 -1.49
C TYR A 13 2.29 -12.09 -1.19
N PRO A 14 1.79 -13.27 -1.62
CA PRO A 14 0.36 -13.57 -1.66
C PRO A 14 -0.32 -13.59 -0.29
N ASP A 15 0.39 -13.94 0.78
CA ASP A 15 -0.19 -14.06 2.13
C ASP A 15 0.09 -12.84 3.02
N HIS A 16 0.72 -11.78 2.48
CA HIS A 16 1.06 -10.59 3.26
C HIS A 16 -0.02 -9.52 3.19
N HIS A 17 -0.12 -8.73 4.28
CA HIS A 17 -0.85 -7.47 4.25
C HIS A 17 -0.12 -6.47 3.35
N VAL A 18 -0.84 -5.87 2.41
CA VAL A 18 -0.33 -4.80 1.56
C VAL A 18 -1.09 -3.52 1.89
N ARG A 19 -0.36 -2.49 2.31
CA ARG A 19 -0.92 -1.18 2.68
C ARG A 19 -0.42 -0.10 1.74
N MET A 20 -1.34 0.73 1.25
CA MET A 20 -0.98 1.96 0.55
C MET A 20 -0.85 3.09 1.55
N VAL A 21 0.19 3.89 1.39
CA VAL A 21 0.44 5.10 2.20
C VAL A 21 0.69 6.27 1.26
N GLY A 22 0.03 7.40 1.52
CA GLY A 22 0.30 8.67 0.86
C GLY A 22 0.85 9.67 1.85
N TYR A 23 2.02 10.23 1.55
CA TYR A 23 2.67 11.23 2.38
C TYR A 23 2.24 12.65 1.99
N ASP A 24 1.95 13.46 3.01
CA ASP A 24 1.97 14.91 2.92
C ASP A 24 3.36 15.40 3.32
N ALA A 25 4.09 15.95 2.35
CA ALA A 25 5.45 16.42 2.55
C ALA A 25 5.53 17.73 3.34
N TYR A 26 4.48 18.55 3.34
CA TYR A 26 4.48 19.84 4.06
C TYR A 26 4.41 19.63 5.57
N THR A 27 3.50 18.77 6.02
CA THR A 27 3.32 18.43 7.43
C THR A 27 4.19 17.25 7.88
N GLN A 28 4.94 16.62 6.97
CA GLN A 28 5.72 15.40 7.19
C GLN A 28 4.90 14.28 7.83
N SER A 29 3.70 14.05 7.30
CA SER A 29 2.76 13.07 7.86
C SER A 29 2.19 12.14 6.79
N GLN A 30 1.65 11.00 7.23
CA GLN A 30 0.87 10.13 6.35
C GLN A 30 -0.55 10.69 6.26
N GLY A 31 -0.89 11.32 5.13
CA GLY A 31 -2.22 11.86 4.87
C GLY A 31 -3.25 10.79 4.56
N THR A 32 -2.81 9.63 4.05
CA THR A 32 -3.65 8.44 3.89
C THR A 32 -2.85 7.17 4.17
N ALA A 33 -3.48 6.20 4.82
CA ALA A 33 -2.90 4.88 5.07
C ALA A 33 -4.02 3.85 5.25
N PHE A 34 -4.17 2.91 4.32
CA PHE A 34 -5.19 1.86 4.42
C PHE A 34 -4.77 0.56 3.73
N VAL A 35 -5.20 -0.56 4.30
CA VAL A 35 -4.92 -1.89 3.77
C VAL A 35 -5.66 -2.07 2.45
N VAL A 36 -4.94 -2.49 1.42
CA VAL A 36 -5.49 -2.77 0.08
C VAL A 36 -5.73 -4.27 -0.08
N PHE A 37 -4.78 -5.10 0.39
CA PHE A 37 -4.90 -6.56 0.43
C PHE A 37 -4.63 -7.04 1.85
N GLU A 38 -5.57 -7.80 2.41
CA GLU A 38 -5.39 -8.48 3.69
C GLU A 38 -4.62 -9.78 3.48
N GLY A 39 -3.74 -10.10 4.42
CA GLY A 39 -3.05 -11.39 4.45
C GLY A 39 -3.94 -12.47 5.02
N ARG A 40 -3.49 -13.72 4.91
CA ARG A 40 -4.28 -14.91 5.23
C ARG A 40 -3.74 -15.69 6.41
#